data_AF-A0A1X2GGL2-F1
#
_entry.id   AF-A0A1X2GGL2-F1
#
_cell.length_a   1.000
_cell.length_b   1.000
_cell.length_c   1.000
_cell.angle_alpha   90.00
_cell.angle_beta   90.00
_cell.angle_gamma   90.00
#
_symmetry.space_group_name_H-M   'P 1'
#
loop_
_entity.id
_entity.type
_entity.pdbx_description
1 polymer ?
#
loop_
_entity_poly.entity_id
_entity_poly.type
_entity_poly.pdbx_seq_one_letter_code
_entity_poly.pdbx_strand_id
1 'polypeptide(L)'
;MQPRTRPREVTVREKIEALHQFLLPWPAIPAEALALKYLCQYFLEERNDLLLAKWIRQDKHMDLDSLFDKALAILTTFKERDAALTALWGQTIAREKRTQLLAEFQHPFQRSILHDLNKLLKKANLAFPYYQELDSFQTDMPSPASYQFYQSVFGRQARPGNAQMWPTFLAKYQQQFGNLDSTTKACLQRLCLGQMHCTDASGKDDMSIFNYITLTRDYGFPLRLDQLPLLAAGSAGNPSSHANGMVGDMLTSSSFLLMQTTQMVWDFIHAFGSKETMMHVQAIHTWYQGTKSPDVEDRANQWAVALSQAHKVQQCQTQPSSGLTINTTASPPSPPYSAAPLLPTHHQYALGLPEKVDLGRRHVTCLYQKFMSLWRMNQYARDIFKDVDFPGHDNIIDMQQFILPLEHAHYLYIMHGTPSKWPLLCPKVYPFLEQLSKQ
;
A
#
# COMPACT_ATOMS: atom_id res chain seq x y z
N MET A 1 -3.02 12.00 57.87
CA MET A 1 -2.62 10.66 57.42
C MET A 1 -2.28 10.74 55.94
N GLN A 2 -1.01 10.61 55.56
CA GLN A 2 -0.66 10.54 54.13
C GLN A 2 -1.20 9.22 53.57
N PRO A 3 -1.95 9.23 52.45
CA PRO A 3 -2.37 7.99 51.80
C PRO A 3 -1.11 7.27 51.32
N ARG A 4 -0.86 6.05 51.83
CA ARG A 4 0.14 5.16 51.25
C ARG A 4 -0.34 4.78 49.85
N THR A 5 0.22 5.41 48.84
CA THR A 5 0.09 5.02 47.43
C THR A 5 0.59 3.58 47.28
N ARG A 6 -0.23 2.72 46.67
CA ARG A 6 0.12 1.30 46.49
C ARG A 6 1.14 1.16 45.35
N PRO A 7 2.06 0.18 45.38
CA PRO A 7 3.08 0.00 44.33
C PRO A 7 2.50 -0.05 42.90
N ARG A 8 1.34 -0.71 42.72
CA ARG A 8 0.63 -0.77 41.43
C ARG A 8 0.07 0.57 40.95
N GLU A 9 -0.39 1.43 41.87
CA GLU A 9 -0.89 2.77 41.52
C GLU A 9 0.26 3.65 41.00
N VAL A 10 1.47 3.49 41.55
CA VAL A 10 2.68 4.18 41.10
C VAL A 10 3.09 3.70 39.71
N THR A 11 3.16 2.38 39.47
CA THR A 11 3.56 1.81 38.17
C THR A 11 2.63 2.23 37.02
N VAL A 12 1.31 2.20 37.23
CA VAL A 12 0.35 2.64 36.20
C VAL A 12 0.52 4.13 35.91
N ARG A 13 0.73 4.97 36.94
CA ARG A 13 0.93 6.41 36.76
C ARG A 13 2.20 6.72 35.97
N GLU A 14 3.31 6.06 36.28
CA GLU A 14 4.58 6.18 35.54
C GLU A 14 4.41 5.83 34.06
N LYS A 15 3.64 4.78 33.75
CA LYS A 15 3.33 4.39 32.37
C LYS A 15 2.46 5.40 31.64
N ILE A 16 1.43 5.93 32.31
CA ILE A 16 0.59 7.01 31.77
C ILE A 16 1.46 8.24 31.46
N GLU A 17 2.38 8.58 32.37
CA GLU A 17 3.29 9.71 32.22
C GLU A 17 4.27 9.50 31.05
N ALA A 18 4.89 8.32 30.95
CA ALA A 18 5.77 7.97 29.84
C ALA A 18 5.04 8.04 28.49
N LEU A 19 3.81 7.51 28.43
CA LEU A 19 2.97 7.56 27.23
C LEU A 19 2.55 8.98 26.87
N HIS A 20 2.19 9.80 27.85
CA HIS A 20 1.87 11.21 27.64
C HIS A 20 3.07 11.97 27.05
N GLN A 21 4.26 11.80 27.64
CA GLN A 21 5.50 12.42 27.17
C GLN A 21 5.87 11.96 25.75
N PHE A 22 5.62 10.70 25.41
CA PHE A 22 5.84 10.18 24.06
C PHE A 22 4.93 10.85 23.01
N LEU A 23 3.67 11.09 23.37
CA LEU A 23 2.64 11.65 22.48
C LEU A 23 2.72 13.17 22.33
N LEU A 24 3.24 13.88 23.34
CA LEU A 24 3.26 15.33 23.42
C LEU A 24 4.01 16.03 22.26
N PRO A 25 5.22 15.60 21.84
CA PRO A 25 5.98 16.27 20.78
C PRO A 25 5.57 15.84 19.36
N TRP A 26 4.55 15.00 19.20
CA TRP A 26 4.25 14.39 17.91
C TRP A 26 3.29 15.30 17.10
N PRO A 27 3.73 15.94 15.99
CA PRO A 27 2.97 17.03 15.35
C PRO A 27 1.72 16.59 14.57
N ALA A 28 1.67 15.34 14.08
CA ALA A 28 0.62 14.88 13.18
C ALA A 28 -0.04 13.58 13.69
N ILE A 29 -0.41 13.55 14.97
CA ILE A 29 -0.87 12.30 15.57
C ILE A 29 -2.21 11.80 15.00
N PRO A 30 -2.36 10.48 14.80
CA PRO A 30 -3.65 9.87 14.49
C PRO A 30 -4.73 10.26 15.51
N ALA A 31 -6.00 10.19 15.11
CA ALA A 31 -7.13 10.54 15.98
C ALA A 31 -7.18 9.70 17.26
N GLU A 32 -6.85 8.41 17.18
CA GLU A 32 -6.74 7.48 18.31
C GLU A 32 -5.62 7.85 19.27
N ALA A 33 -4.46 8.23 18.72
CA ALA A 33 -3.33 8.69 19.51
C ALA A 33 -3.61 10.05 20.17
N LEU A 34 -4.37 10.92 19.50
CA LEU A 34 -4.86 12.19 20.07
C LEU A 34 -5.80 11.94 21.25
N ALA A 35 -6.77 11.03 21.08
CA ALA A 35 -7.66 10.64 22.17
C ALA A 35 -6.88 10.07 23.37
N LEU A 36 -5.84 9.26 23.11
CA LEU A 36 -4.99 8.68 24.14
C LEU A 36 -4.09 9.72 24.83
N LYS A 37 -3.56 10.70 24.10
CA LYS A 37 -2.78 11.82 24.66
C LYS A 37 -3.60 12.56 25.72
N TYR A 38 -4.81 12.93 25.34
CA TYR A 38 -5.75 13.59 26.24
C TYR A 38 -6.17 12.68 27.39
N LEU A 39 -6.35 11.37 27.14
CA LEU A 39 -6.57 10.36 28.18
C LEU A 39 -5.52 10.41 29.28
N CYS A 40 -4.26 10.42 28.87
CA CYS A 40 -3.15 10.47 29.79
C CYS A 40 -3.14 11.81 30.57
N GLN A 41 -3.33 12.93 29.88
CA GLN A 41 -3.36 14.25 30.52
C GLN A 41 -4.39 14.33 31.65
N TYR A 42 -5.63 13.88 31.42
CA TYR A 42 -6.67 13.89 32.44
C TYR A 42 -6.31 13.06 33.67
N PHE A 43 -5.73 11.87 33.48
CA PHE A 43 -5.32 11.02 34.61
C PHE A 43 -4.13 11.59 35.37
N LEU A 44 -3.33 12.47 34.76
CA LEU A 44 -2.21 13.14 35.40
C LEU A 44 -2.63 14.40 36.18
N GLU A 45 -3.83 14.93 35.95
CA GLU A 45 -4.36 16.06 36.72
C GLU A 45 -4.63 15.66 38.18
N GLU A 46 -4.12 16.43 39.14
CA GLU A 46 -4.21 16.11 40.58
C GLU A 46 -5.65 15.88 41.07
N ARG A 47 -6.62 16.60 40.50
CA ARG A 47 -8.06 16.44 40.81
C ARG A 47 -8.60 15.04 40.49
N ASN A 48 -7.90 14.29 39.64
CA ASN A 48 -8.31 12.98 39.13
C ASN A 48 -7.53 11.80 39.75
N ASP A 49 -6.59 12.05 40.68
CA ASP A 49 -5.81 10.99 41.35
C ASP A 49 -6.72 9.96 42.05
N LEU A 50 -7.82 10.42 42.65
CA LEU A 50 -8.82 9.54 43.29
C LEU A 50 -9.59 8.69 42.27
N LEU A 51 -9.82 9.22 41.06
CA LEU A 51 -10.47 8.50 39.97
C LEU A 51 -9.55 7.43 39.40
N LEU A 52 -8.28 7.76 39.17
CA LEU A 52 -7.26 6.80 38.73
C LEU A 52 -7.12 5.65 39.75
N ALA A 53 -7.01 5.97 41.04
CA ALA A 53 -6.95 4.96 42.10
C ALA A 53 -8.22 4.07 42.14
N LYS A 54 -9.42 4.65 41.97
CA LYS A 54 -10.67 3.90 41.87
C LYS A 54 -10.66 2.96 40.66
N TRP A 55 -10.14 3.43 39.54
CA TRP A 55 -10.07 2.69 38.29
C TRP A 55 -9.13 1.49 38.39
N ILE A 56 -7.92 1.69 38.94
CA ILE A 56 -6.93 0.64 39.17
C ILE A 56 -7.47 -0.45 40.11
N ARG A 57 -8.27 -0.07 41.12
CA ARG A 57 -8.89 -1.03 42.06
C ARG A 57 -9.99 -1.87 41.41
N GLN A 58 -10.67 -1.33 40.40
CA GLN A 58 -11.72 -2.03 39.65
C GLN A 58 -11.16 -2.92 38.55
N ASP A 59 -9.90 -2.71 38.15
CA ASP A 59 -9.20 -3.55 37.20
C ASP A 59 -8.68 -4.86 37.86
N LYS A 60 -9.58 -5.84 37.93
CA LYS A 60 -9.28 -7.20 38.39
C LYS A 60 -8.82 -8.15 37.27
N HIS A 61 -9.06 -7.82 36.00
CA HIS A 61 -8.98 -8.79 34.90
C HIS A 61 -8.46 -8.25 33.56
N MET A 62 -8.34 -6.94 33.36
CA MET A 62 -7.96 -6.36 32.07
C MET A 62 -6.50 -5.90 32.00
N ASP A 63 -5.82 -5.85 33.15
CA ASP A 63 -4.40 -5.53 33.27
C ASP A 63 -4.07 -4.19 32.58
N LEU A 64 -4.53 -3.10 33.20
CA LEU A 64 -4.27 -1.72 32.79
C LEU A 64 -2.78 -1.49 32.45
N ASP A 65 -1.89 -2.12 33.21
CA ASP A 65 -0.45 -2.08 32.98
C ASP A 65 -0.08 -2.66 31.60
N SER A 66 -0.64 -3.81 31.23
CA SER A 66 -0.46 -4.43 29.91
C SER A 66 -1.08 -3.60 28.79
N LEU A 67 -2.20 -2.91 29.05
CA LEU A 67 -2.86 -2.08 28.04
C LEU A 67 -1.98 -0.88 27.66
N PHE A 68 -1.42 -0.16 28.63
CA PHE A 68 -0.53 0.97 28.36
C PHE A 68 0.79 0.53 27.72
N ASP A 69 1.34 -0.63 28.11
CA ASP A 69 2.54 -1.20 27.45
C ASP A 69 2.28 -1.55 25.99
N LYS A 70 1.14 -2.20 25.71
CA LYS A 70 0.72 -2.51 24.33
C LYS A 70 0.51 -1.24 23.53
N ALA A 71 -0.12 -0.22 24.12
CA ALA A 71 -0.34 1.06 23.48
C ALA A 71 1.00 1.71 23.09
N LEU A 72 1.94 1.77 24.02
CA LEU A 72 3.27 2.33 23.79
C LEU A 72 4.04 1.56 22.72
N ALA A 73 3.98 0.22 22.71
CA ALA A 73 4.64 -0.61 21.70
C ALA A 73 4.07 -0.36 20.29
N ILE A 74 2.73 -0.30 20.16
CA ILE A 74 2.06 -0.02 18.88
C ILE A 74 2.42 1.38 18.38
N LEU A 75 2.37 2.39 19.27
CA LEU A 75 2.69 3.78 18.94
C LEU A 75 4.16 3.97 18.56
N THR A 76 5.07 3.27 19.24
CA THR A 76 6.51 3.30 18.93
C THR A 76 6.76 2.74 17.54
N THR A 77 6.22 1.56 17.25
CA THR A 77 6.34 0.91 15.93
C THR A 77 5.76 1.80 14.82
N PHE A 78 4.59 2.42 15.06
CA PHE A 78 4.00 3.35 14.11
C PHE A 78 4.92 4.56 13.87
N LYS A 79 5.40 5.22 14.93
CA LYS A 79 6.22 6.43 14.82
C LYS A 79 7.55 6.17 14.11
N GLU A 80 8.17 5.02 14.37
CA GLU A 80 9.39 4.59 13.67
C GLU A 80 9.14 4.37 12.17
N ARG A 81 8.04 3.68 11.81
CA ARG A 81 7.66 3.48 10.41
C ARG A 81 7.28 4.79 9.72
N ASP A 82 6.55 5.69 10.39
CA ASP A 82 6.17 7.02 9.89
C ASP A 82 7.40 7.90 9.64
N ALA A 83 8.38 7.87 10.54
CA ALA A 83 9.66 8.56 10.38
C ALA A 83 10.47 8.00 9.19
N ALA A 84 10.53 6.67 9.05
CA ALA A 84 11.21 6.02 7.93
C ALA A 84 10.56 6.37 6.58
N LEU A 85 9.23 6.44 6.52
CA LEU A 85 8.50 6.86 5.31
C LEU A 85 8.85 8.30 4.92
N THR A 86 8.90 9.20 5.88
CA THR A 86 9.24 10.61 5.65
C THR A 86 10.68 10.76 5.15
N ALA A 87 11.61 9.97 5.69
CA ALA A 87 13.01 9.98 5.29
C ALA A 87 13.25 9.42 3.88
N LEU A 88 12.49 8.39 3.47
CA LEU A 88 12.69 7.69 2.20
C LEU A 88 11.99 8.35 1.01
N TRP A 89 10.83 8.98 1.21
CA TRP A 89 9.93 9.32 0.11
C TRP A 89 9.61 10.84 -0.04
N GLY A 90 10.13 11.70 0.83
CA GLY A 90 9.79 13.13 0.84
C GLY A 90 8.34 13.41 1.26
N GLN A 91 7.99 14.67 1.54
CA GLN A 91 6.74 15.01 2.24
C GLN A 91 5.44 14.58 1.52
N THR A 92 5.38 14.70 0.19
CA THR A 92 4.15 14.44 -0.57
C THR A 92 3.82 12.94 -0.62
N ILE A 93 4.80 12.10 -0.94
CA ILE A 93 4.62 10.64 -1.02
C ILE A 93 4.53 10.04 0.40
N ALA A 94 5.27 10.59 1.36
CA ALA A 94 5.15 10.20 2.76
C ALA A 94 3.73 10.41 3.29
N ARG A 95 3.00 11.42 2.79
CA ARG A 95 1.59 11.65 3.18
C ARG A 95 0.67 10.52 2.76
N GLU A 96 0.77 10.05 1.51
CA GLU A 96 -0.02 8.91 1.02
C GLU A 96 0.36 7.61 1.72
N LYS A 97 1.68 7.39 1.92
CA LYS A 97 2.19 6.22 2.65
C LYS A 97 1.82 6.26 4.14
N ARG A 98 1.72 7.44 4.75
CA ARG A 98 1.21 7.62 6.11
C ARG A 98 -0.26 7.17 6.20
N THR A 99 -1.09 7.48 5.20
CA THR A 99 -2.48 6.99 5.17
C THR A 99 -2.54 5.45 5.10
N GLN A 100 -1.62 4.81 4.37
CA GLN A 100 -1.50 3.34 4.33
C GLN A 100 -1.07 2.78 5.71
N LEU A 101 -0.06 3.40 6.31
CA LEU A 101 0.40 3.03 7.65
C LEU A 101 -0.71 3.22 8.70
N LEU A 102 -1.49 4.30 8.59
CA LEU A 102 -2.66 4.54 9.44
C LEU A 102 -3.68 3.41 9.31
N ALA A 103 -4.02 2.99 8.09
CA ALA A 103 -4.96 1.88 7.87
C ALA A 103 -4.45 0.54 8.44
N GLU A 104 -3.16 0.24 8.28
CA GLU A 104 -2.53 -0.97 8.86
C GLU A 104 -2.63 -0.99 10.40
N PHE A 105 -2.38 0.16 11.03
CA PHE A 105 -2.38 0.29 12.48
C PHE A 105 -3.74 0.64 13.08
N GLN A 106 -4.72 0.98 12.25
CA GLN A 106 -6.05 1.38 12.69
C GLN A 106 -6.73 0.29 13.51
N HIS A 107 -6.72 -0.95 13.03
CA HIS A 107 -7.34 -2.07 13.73
C HIS A 107 -6.65 -2.36 15.07
N PRO A 108 -5.30 -2.43 15.15
CA PRO A 108 -4.58 -2.47 16.42
C PRO A 108 -4.91 -1.31 17.36
N PHE A 109 -4.95 -0.07 16.87
CA PHE A 109 -5.28 1.12 17.68
C PHE A 109 -6.70 1.05 18.24
N GLN A 110 -7.69 0.81 17.39
CA GLN A 110 -9.09 0.75 17.81
C GLN A 110 -9.37 -0.44 18.74
N ARG A 111 -8.82 -1.62 18.42
CA ARG A 111 -9.10 -2.85 19.18
C ARG A 111 -8.39 -2.87 20.52
N SER A 112 -7.13 -2.46 20.59
CA SER A 112 -6.32 -2.58 21.81
C SER A 112 -6.39 -1.37 22.73
N ILE A 113 -6.56 -0.17 22.18
CA ILE A 113 -6.59 1.05 22.99
C ILE A 113 -8.05 1.43 23.24
N LEU A 114 -8.81 1.79 22.21
CA LEU A 114 -10.12 2.41 22.43
C LEU A 114 -11.20 1.45 22.92
N HIS A 115 -11.30 0.24 22.35
CA HIS A 115 -12.32 -0.73 22.78
C HIS A 115 -12.13 -1.17 24.22
N ASP A 116 -10.90 -1.51 24.59
CA ASP A 116 -10.58 -2.03 25.92
C ASP A 116 -10.58 -0.92 26.97
N LEU A 117 -10.11 0.30 26.64
CA LEU A 117 -10.26 1.47 27.52
C LEU A 117 -11.72 1.89 27.71
N ASN A 118 -12.53 1.89 26.65
CA ASN A 118 -13.94 2.27 26.73
C ASN A 118 -14.73 1.26 27.57
N LYS A 119 -14.45 -0.05 27.44
CA LYS A 119 -15.02 -1.07 28.34
C LYS A 119 -14.68 -0.80 29.80
N LEU A 120 -13.42 -0.42 30.08
CA LEU A 120 -12.97 -0.11 31.44
C LEU A 120 -13.63 1.15 32.00
N LEU A 121 -13.78 2.21 31.20
CA LEU A 121 -14.46 3.43 31.60
C LEU A 121 -15.96 3.20 31.86
N LYS A 122 -16.63 2.43 30.99
CA LYS A 122 -18.02 1.99 31.19
C LYS A 122 -18.19 1.19 32.48
N LYS A 123 -17.30 0.22 32.76
CA LYS A 123 -17.31 -0.56 34.02
C LYS A 123 -17.13 0.32 35.25
N ALA A 124 -16.39 1.41 35.13
CA ALA A 124 -16.14 2.36 36.21
C ALA A 124 -17.26 3.39 36.39
N ASN A 125 -18.29 3.34 35.55
CA ASN A 125 -19.33 4.37 35.42
C ASN A 125 -18.76 5.77 35.18
N LEU A 126 -17.67 5.83 34.40
CA LEU A 126 -17.04 7.05 33.96
C LEU A 126 -17.37 7.26 32.49
N ALA A 127 -17.89 8.45 32.16
CA ALA A 127 -17.95 8.88 30.77
C ALA A 127 -16.52 9.12 30.27
N PHE A 128 -16.27 8.88 28.97
CA PHE A 128 -15.00 9.29 28.36
C PHE A 128 -14.85 10.81 28.56
N PRO A 129 -13.80 11.29 29.26
CA PRO A 129 -13.77 12.66 29.78
C PRO A 129 -13.78 13.76 28.70
N TYR A 130 -13.41 13.44 27.46
CA TYR A 130 -13.07 14.40 26.39
C TYR A 130 -14.24 15.04 25.64
N TYR A 131 -15.46 14.81 26.10
CA TYR A 131 -16.64 15.39 25.48
C TYR A 131 -17.16 16.64 26.18
N GLN A 132 -16.40 17.19 27.14
CA GLN A 132 -16.89 18.27 27.99
C GLN A 132 -16.02 19.53 28.00
N GLU A 133 -14.80 19.49 27.46
CA GLU A 133 -13.87 20.63 27.51
C GLU A 133 -13.38 21.01 26.10
N LEU A 134 -14.24 21.66 25.32
CA LEU A 134 -13.93 22.15 23.96
C LEU A 134 -12.67 23.03 23.93
N ASP A 135 -12.48 23.87 24.95
CA ASP A 135 -11.36 24.82 25.02
C ASP A 135 -10.00 24.11 25.02
N SER A 136 -9.92 22.87 25.53
CA SER A 136 -8.69 22.07 25.53
C SER A 136 -8.20 21.73 24.12
N PHE A 137 -9.09 21.67 23.12
CA PHE A 137 -8.77 21.30 21.73
C PHE A 137 -8.42 22.48 20.83
N GLN A 138 -8.46 23.72 21.33
CA GLN A 138 -8.25 24.92 20.51
C GLN A 138 -6.90 24.88 19.77
N THR A 139 -5.86 24.35 20.41
CA THR A 139 -4.50 24.29 19.85
C THR A 139 -4.29 23.17 18.83
N ASP A 140 -5.14 22.14 18.83
CA ASP A 140 -5.06 21.03 17.87
C ASP A 140 -5.88 21.30 16.59
N MET A 141 -6.76 22.31 16.61
CA MET A 141 -7.53 22.72 15.44
C MET A 141 -6.60 23.39 14.41
N PRO A 142 -6.81 23.16 13.10
CA PRO A 142 -5.94 23.72 12.06
C PRO A 142 -6.04 25.25 11.92
N SER A 143 -7.15 25.85 12.39
CA SER A 143 -7.34 27.30 12.35
C SER A 143 -8.36 27.77 13.39
N PRO A 144 -8.30 29.06 13.82
CA PRO A 144 -9.33 29.66 14.67
C PRO A 144 -10.73 29.59 14.05
N ALA A 145 -10.84 29.67 12.71
CA ALA A 145 -12.10 29.56 12.00
C ALA A 145 -12.72 28.15 12.12
N SER A 146 -11.89 27.10 12.10
CA SER A 146 -12.34 25.72 12.34
C SER A 146 -12.89 25.56 13.76
N TYR A 147 -12.18 26.10 14.75
CA TYR A 147 -12.64 26.08 16.14
C TYR A 147 -13.99 26.80 16.32
N GLN A 148 -14.12 28.02 15.78
CA GLN A 148 -15.37 28.79 15.84
C GLN A 148 -16.52 28.08 15.14
N PHE A 149 -16.27 27.45 14.00
CA PHE A 149 -17.28 26.65 13.31
C PHE A 149 -17.75 25.49 14.18
N TYR A 150 -16.83 24.68 14.72
CA TYR A 150 -17.19 23.58 15.60
C TYR A 150 -18.04 24.05 16.78
N GLN A 151 -17.62 25.13 17.45
CA GLN A 151 -18.34 25.73 18.56
C GLN A 151 -19.75 26.20 18.16
N SER A 152 -19.92 26.74 16.95
CA SER A 152 -21.23 27.17 16.44
C SER A 152 -22.19 26.01 16.14
N VAL A 153 -21.67 24.85 15.76
CA VAL A 153 -22.46 23.66 15.42
C VAL A 153 -22.87 22.89 16.68
N PHE A 154 -21.95 22.76 17.63
CA PHE A 154 -22.05 21.80 18.72
C PHE A 154 -22.10 22.43 20.11
N GLY A 155 -21.68 23.70 20.25
CA GLY A 155 -21.52 24.35 21.54
C GLY A 155 -20.43 23.71 22.40
N ARG A 156 -20.37 24.13 23.68
CA ARG A 156 -19.37 23.63 24.65
C ARG A 156 -19.71 22.29 25.30
N GLN A 157 -20.94 21.80 25.13
CA GLN A 157 -21.46 20.62 25.85
C GLN A 157 -21.70 19.40 24.95
N ALA A 158 -21.12 19.37 23.75
CA ALA A 158 -21.39 18.29 22.80
C ALA A 158 -20.82 16.95 23.26
N ARG A 159 -21.72 15.96 23.36
CA ARG A 159 -21.39 14.58 23.74
C ARG A 159 -21.77 13.62 22.61
N PRO A 160 -20.83 12.80 22.10
CA PRO A 160 -21.19 11.67 21.28
C PRO A 160 -21.95 10.69 22.15
N GLY A 161 -23.10 10.30 21.62
CA GLY A 161 -24.08 9.50 22.34
C GLY A 161 -25.45 10.14 22.47
N ASN A 162 -25.52 11.48 22.53
CA ASN A 162 -26.79 12.20 22.65
C ASN A 162 -27.20 12.96 21.38
N ALA A 163 -26.26 13.20 20.47
CA ALA A 163 -26.49 14.04 19.29
C ALA A 163 -26.01 13.32 18.05
N GLN A 164 -26.82 13.35 16.98
CA GLN A 164 -26.45 12.94 15.62
C GLN A 164 -25.35 13.88 15.10
N MET A 165 -24.12 13.71 15.55
CA MET A 165 -23.05 14.67 15.37
C MET A 165 -22.67 14.79 13.90
N TRP A 166 -22.51 13.67 13.19
CA TRP A 166 -22.22 13.66 11.76
C TRP A 166 -23.31 14.33 10.92
N PRO A 167 -24.61 13.95 11.03
CA PRO A 167 -25.68 14.64 10.32
C PRO A 167 -25.76 16.14 10.64
N THR A 168 -25.56 16.53 11.90
CA THR A 168 -25.61 17.94 12.35
C THR A 168 -24.47 18.74 11.74
N PHE A 169 -23.25 18.20 11.78
CA PHE A 169 -22.09 18.79 11.11
C PHE A 169 -22.35 18.97 9.62
N LEU A 170 -22.77 17.91 8.94
CA LEU A 170 -22.95 17.93 7.50
C LEU A 170 -24.03 18.96 7.08
N ALA A 171 -25.15 19.00 7.80
CA ALA A 171 -26.22 19.98 7.54
C ALA A 171 -25.74 21.42 7.70
N LYS A 172 -25.01 21.71 8.79
CA LYS A 172 -24.46 23.05 9.04
C LYS A 172 -23.35 23.43 8.08
N TYR A 173 -22.49 22.48 7.72
CA TYR A 173 -21.43 22.69 6.75
C TYR A 173 -22.01 23.03 5.37
N GLN A 174 -23.02 22.29 4.92
CA GLN A 174 -23.70 22.58 3.66
C GLN A 174 -24.42 23.93 3.66
N GLN A 175 -25.00 24.32 4.79
CA GLN A 175 -25.64 25.62 4.96
C GLN A 175 -24.65 26.77 4.75
N GLN A 176 -23.40 26.62 5.22
CA GLN A 176 -22.40 27.69 5.20
C GLN A 176 -21.53 27.68 3.94
N PHE A 177 -21.14 26.50 3.44
CA PHE A 177 -20.16 26.36 2.35
C PHE A 177 -20.74 25.83 1.05
N GLY A 178 -22.06 25.62 0.99
CA GLY A 178 -22.77 25.18 -0.21
C GLY A 178 -23.08 23.68 -0.24
N ASN A 179 -23.89 23.29 -1.21
CA ASN A 179 -24.33 21.90 -1.34
C ASN A 179 -23.19 20.98 -1.76
N LEU A 180 -23.08 19.85 -1.08
CA LEU A 180 -22.21 18.75 -1.45
C LEU A 180 -23.02 17.74 -2.27
N ASP A 181 -22.43 17.17 -3.32
CA ASP A 181 -23.05 16.07 -4.05
C ASP A 181 -23.01 14.77 -3.21
N SER A 182 -23.77 13.76 -3.65
CA SER A 182 -23.89 12.48 -2.93
C SER A 182 -22.56 11.73 -2.80
N THR A 183 -21.68 11.82 -3.81
CA THR A 183 -20.37 11.17 -3.80
C THR A 183 -19.45 11.81 -2.78
N THR A 184 -19.40 13.15 -2.75
CA THR A 184 -18.62 13.91 -1.77
C THR A 184 -19.11 13.65 -0.34
N LYS A 185 -20.43 13.60 -0.11
CA LYS A 185 -20.99 13.25 1.21
C LYS A 185 -20.58 11.85 1.65
N ALA A 186 -20.67 10.87 0.75
CA ALA A 186 -20.28 9.50 1.06
C ALA A 186 -18.77 9.39 1.34
N CYS A 187 -17.94 10.09 0.56
CA CYS A 187 -16.49 10.13 0.78
C CYS A 187 -16.15 10.74 2.15
N LEU A 188 -16.70 11.92 2.46
CA LEU A 188 -16.49 12.57 3.75
C LEU A 188 -17.01 11.73 4.93
N GLN A 189 -18.17 11.09 4.79
CA GLN A 189 -18.69 10.20 5.83
C GLN A 189 -17.75 9.03 6.07
N ARG A 190 -17.17 8.46 5.02
CA ARG A 190 -16.21 7.35 5.11
C ARG A 190 -14.88 7.79 5.71
N LEU A 191 -14.36 8.96 5.34
CA LEU A 191 -13.14 9.50 5.94
C LEU A 191 -13.35 9.84 7.41
N CYS A 192 -14.51 10.41 7.75
CA CYS A 192 -14.81 10.87 9.09
C CYS A 192 -15.19 9.72 10.03
N LEU A 193 -16.04 8.78 9.61
CA LEU A 193 -16.53 7.67 10.45
C LEU A 193 -15.71 6.39 10.28
N GLY A 194 -15.07 6.20 9.12
CA GLY A 194 -14.26 5.04 8.83
C GLY A 194 -12.89 5.08 9.48
N GLN A 195 -12.45 6.21 10.06
CA GLN A 195 -11.19 6.33 10.79
C GLN A 195 -11.33 6.03 12.30
N MET A 196 -12.42 6.40 12.97
CA MET A 196 -12.73 5.94 14.33
C MET A 196 -14.19 5.52 14.46
N HIS A 197 -14.44 4.29 14.93
CA HIS A 197 -15.75 3.85 15.38
C HIS A 197 -16.09 4.52 16.73
N CYS A 198 -16.57 5.76 16.68
CA CYS A 198 -17.18 6.38 17.85
C CYS A 198 -18.66 5.99 17.87
N THR A 199 -19.01 4.95 18.62
CA THR A 199 -20.42 4.55 18.74
C THR A 199 -21.16 5.49 19.68
N ASP A 200 -22.33 5.99 19.26
CA ASP A 200 -23.26 6.71 20.11
C ASP A 200 -23.83 5.81 21.24
N ALA A 201 -24.75 6.33 22.07
CA ALA A 201 -25.35 5.60 23.17
C ALA A 201 -26.23 4.43 22.67
N SER A 202 -26.61 4.45 21.39
CA SER A 202 -27.35 3.39 20.69
C SER A 202 -26.46 2.36 20.00
N GLY A 203 -25.13 2.53 20.04
CA GLY A 203 -24.18 1.62 19.41
C GLY A 203 -23.94 1.89 17.92
N LYS A 204 -24.39 3.03 17.38
CA LYS A 204 -24.17 3.42 15.97
C LYS A 204 -22.95 4.33 15.83
N ASP A 205 -22.15 4.12 14.80
CA ASP A 205 -21.01 4.99 14.49
C ASP A 205 -21.45 6.43 14.24
N ASP A 206 -20.79 7.37 14.90
CA ASP A 206 -21.00 8.81 14.80
C ASP A 206 -19.66 9.57 14.90
N MET A 207 -19.67 10.86 14.59
CA MET A 207 -18.48 11.71 14.58
C MET A 207 -18.09 12.13 16.00
N SER A 208 -16.80 12.12 16.32
CA SER A 208 -16.23 12.78 17.51
C SER A 208 -15.47 14.06 17.16
N ILE A 209 -15.09 14.83 18.18
CA ILE A 209 -14.21 16.00 18.01
C ILE A 209 -12.87 15.62 17.37
N PHE A 210 -12.34 14.43 17.65
CA PHE A 210 -11.09 13.95 17.07
C PHE A 210 -11.21 13.68 15.57
N ASN A 211 -12.35 13.14 15.14
CA ASN A 211 -12.66 12.97 13.72
C ASN A 211 -12.71 14.33 13.02
N TYR A 212 -13.36 15.32 13.65
CA TYR A 212 -13.42 16.69 13.12
C TYR A 212 -12.04 17.35 13.02
N ILE A 213 -11.22 17.28 14.08
CA ILE A 213 -9.86 17.82 14.10
C ILE A 213 -9.03 17.18 12.99
N THR A 214 -9.07 15.85 12.89
CA THR A 214 -8.29 15.11 11.87
C THR A 214 -8.75 15.47 10.47
N LEU A 215 -10.06 15.47 10.21
CA LEU A 215 -10.63 15.83 8.93
C LEU A 215 -10.23 17.25 8.50
N THR A 216 -10.35 18.23 9.40
CA THR A 216 -10.02 19.62 9.08
C THR A 216 -8.53 19.89 9.02
N ARG A 217 -7.71 19.17 9.78
CA ARG A 217 -6.25 19.26 9.71
C ARG A 217 -5.73 18.71 8.39
N ASP A 218 -6.24 17.57 7.97
CA ASP A 218 -5.75 16.90 6.77
C ASP A 218 -6.29 17.59 5.51
N TYR A 219 -7.57 17.96 5.49
CA TYR A 219 -8.21 18.52 4.28
C TYR A 219 -8.39 20.04 4.32
N GLY A 220 -7.95 20.70 5.39
CA GLY A 220 -8.09 22.16 5.57
C GLY A 220 -9.45 22.58 6.11
N PHE A 221 -9.60 23.88 6.39
CA PHE A 221 -10.89 24.49 6.74
C PHE A 221 -11.03 25.88 6.08
N PRO A 222 -12.02 26.11 5.18
CA PRO A 222 -13.00 25.13 4.68
C PRO A 222 -12.34 23.90 4.03
N LEU A 223 -13.04 22.78 4.01
CA LEU A 223 -12.54 21.52 3.43
C LEU A 223 -12.21 21.74 1.95
N ARG A 224 -10.97 21.42 1.56
CA ARG A 224 -10.51 21.44 0.17
C ARG A 224 -11.02 20.18 -0.53
N LEU A 225 -12.22 20.29 -1.10
CA LEU A 225 -12.94 19.15 -1.71
C LEU A 225 -12.20 18.55 -2.92
N ASP A 226 -11.40 19.36 -3.59
CA ASP A 226 -10.46 18.97 -4.66
C ASP A 226 -9.35 18.03 -4.18
N GLN A 227 -9.04 18.05 -2.88
CA GLN A 227 -8.02 17.18 -2.27
C GLN A 227 -8.61 15.93 -1.62
N LEU A 228 -9.92 15.74 -1.67
CA LEU A 228 -10.51 14.49 -1.23
C LEU A 228 -10.03 13.37 -2.15
N PRO A 229 -9.74 12.17 -1.63
CA PRO A 229 -9.59 10.99 -2.46
C PRO A 229 -10.95 10.69 -3.10
N LEU A 230 -11.24 11.41 -4.19
CA LEU A 230 -12.42 11.23 -5.00
C LEU A 230 -12.24 9.87 -5.65
N LEU A 231 -12.96 8.90 -5.09
CA LEU A 231 -13.10 7.55 -5.63
C LEU A 231 -13.26 7.68 -7.14
N ALA A 232 -12.32 7.07 -7.87
CA ALA A 232 -12.29 7.07 -9.32
C ALA A 232 -13.72 7.01 -9.89
N ALA A 233 -14.11 8.08 -10.58
CA ALA A 233 -15.29 8.07 -11.41
C ALA A 233 -15.16 6.89 -12.39
N GLY A 234 -15.97 5.85 -12.18
CA GLY A 234 -15.81 4.57 -12.85
C GLY A 234 -17.04 3.66 -12.73
N SER A 235 -18.13 4.06 -13.40
CA SER A 235 -19.22 3.22 -13.92
C SER A 235 -20.32 2.70 -12.97
N ALA A 236 -21.46 3.38 -13.08
CA ALA A 236 -22.82 2.88 -13.28
C ALA A 236 -23.04 1.35 -13.33
N GLY A 237 -24.00 0.90 -12.51
CA GLY A 237 -24.65 -0.42 -12.60
C GLY A 237 -25.60 -0.65 -11.43
N ASN A 238 -26.83 -0.13 -11.54
CA ASN A 238 -28.05 -0.41 -10.77
C ASN A 238 -27.99 -0.70 -9.24
N PRO A 239 -28.73 0.06 -8.41
CA PRO A 239 -29.02 -0.31 -7.04
C PRO A 239 -30.29 -1.17 -7.01
N SER A 240 -30.16 -2.47 -6.79
CA SER A 240 -31.30 -3.27 -6.32
C SER A 240 -30.86 -4.32 -5.31
N SER A 241 -31.25 -4.04 -4.05
CA SER A 241 -31.70 -4.97 -3.02
C SER A 241 -30.76 -6.11 -2.56
N HIS A 242 -30.41 -5.98 -1.27
CA HIS A 242 -30.03 -7.03 -0.31
C HIS A 242 -28.57 -7.46 -0.23
N ALA A 243 -27.82 -6.78 0.65
CA ALA A 243 -27.16 -7.43 1.79
C ALA A 243 -26.76 -6.39 2.84
N ASN A 244 -27.62 -6.20 3.85
CA ASN A 244 -27.24 -5.62 5.14
C ASN A 244 -26.15 -6.53 5.74
N GLY A 245 -24.88 -6.10 5.70
CA GLY A 245 -23.81 -6.83 6.39
C GLY A 245 -22.37 -6.66 5.90
N MET A 246 -22.10 -6.08 4.72
CA MET A 246 -20.72 -6.00 4.18
C MET A 246 -20.40 -4.67 3.49
N VAL A 247 -20.59 -3.55 4.18
CA VAL A 247 -20.18 -2.22 3.66
C VAL A 247 -18.74 -1.86 4.07
N GLY A 248 -18.12 -2.65 4.95
CA GLY A 248 -16.70 -2.50 5.34
C GLY A 248 -15.68 -2.97 4.29
N ASP A 249 -16.06 -3.88 3.39
CA ASP A 249 -15.11 -4.56 2.49
C ASP A 249 -14.86 -3.83 1.16
N MET A 250 -15.64 -2.80 0.82
CA MET A 250 -15.51 -2.14 -0.48
C MET A 250 -14.47 -1.00 -0.49
N LEU A 251 -14.18 -0.41 0.68
CA LEU A 251 -13.14 0.62 0.85
C LEU A 251 -11.75 0.06 1.08
N THR A 252 -11.67 -1.09 1.76
CA THR A 252 -10.48 -1.93 1.71
C THR A 252 -10.25 -2.27 0.25
N SER A 253 -11.24 -2.76 -0.51
CA SER A 253 -11.06 -3.13 -1.91
C SER A 253 -10.56 -2.01 -2.83
N SER A 254 -11.06 -0.76 -2.75
CA SER A 254 -10.60 0.31 -3.66
C SER A 254 -9.22 0.88 -3.31
N SER A 255 -8.95 1.09 -2.03
CA SER A 255 -7.63 1.53 -1.55
C SER A 255 -6.60 0.42 -1.71
N PHE A 256 -7.03 -0.83 -1.51
CA PHE A 256 -6.26 -2.04 -1.78
C PHE A 256 -5.98 -2.20 -3.27
N LEU A 257 -6.95 -1.94 -4.17
CA LEU A 257 -6.69 -1.97 -5.61
C LEU A 257 -5.72 -0.87 -6.04
N LEU A 258 -5.85 0.33 -5.48
CA LEU A 258 -4.91 1.42 -5.73
C LEU A 258 -3.51 1.07 -5.22
N MET A 259 -3.43 0.53 -4.00
CA MET A 259 -2.19 0.09 -3.37
C MET A 259 -1.55 -1.08 -4.12
N GLN A 260 -2.35 -2.06 -4.53
CA GLN A 260 -1.92 -3.23 -5.30
C GLN A 260 -1.45 -2.79 -6.69
N THR A 261 -2.17 -1.86 -7.35
CA THR A 261 -1.72 -1.29 -8.63
C THR A 261 -0.41 -0.53 -8.45
N THR A 262 -0.30 0.30 -7.41
CA THR A 262 0.93 1.04 -7.09
C THR A 262 2.09 0.07 -6.86
N GLN A 263 1.89 -0.95 -6.03
CA GLN A 263 2.88 -1.98 -5.74
C GLN A 263 3.29 -2.75 -7.00
N MET A 264 2.31 -3.16 -7.82
CA MET A 264 2.58 -3.85 -9.09
C MET A 264 3.40 -2.98 -10.06
N VAL A 265 3.09 -1.68 -10.15
CA VAL A 265 3.86 -0.73 -10.98
C VAL A 265 5.28 -0.57 -10.44
N TRP A 266 5.46 -0.42 -9.13
CA TRP A 266 6.79 -0.30 -8.52
C TRP A 266 7.62 -1.57 -8.60
N ASP A 267 7.05 -2.73 -8.31
CA ASP A 267 7.72 -4.03 -8.46
C ASP A 267 8.16 -4.22 -9.91
N PHE A 268 7.34 -3.77 -10.85
CA PHE A 268 7.67 -3.81 -12.27
C PHE A 268 8.82 -2.86 -12.63
N ILE A 269 8.81 -1.61 -12.17
CA ILE A 269 9.90 -0.65 -12.37
C ILE A 269 11.21 -1.19 -11.75
N HIS A 270 11.16 -1.75 -10.55
CA HIS A 270 12.31 -2.37 -9.90
C HIS A 270 12.85 -3.58 -10.67
N ALA A 271 11.96 -4.43 -11.19
CA ALA A 271 12.36 -5.55 -12.04
C ALA A 271 13.04 -5.08 -13.34
N PHE A 272 12.55 -3.97 -13.92
CA PHE A 272 13.17 -3.35 -15.09
C PHE A 272 14.59 -2.85 -14.79
N GLY A 273 14.80 -2.23 -13.63
CA GLY A 273 16.11 -1.78 -13.15
C GLY A 273 17.00 -2.87 -12.52
N SER A 274 16.61 -4.15 -12.60
CA SER A 274 17.35 -5.22 -11.94
C SER A 274 18.69 -5.54 -12.64
N LYS A 275 19.65 -6.06 -11.87
CA LYS A 275 20.95 -6.52 -12.39
C LYS A 275 20.80 -7.55 -13.51
N GLU A 276 19.80 -8.43 -13.41
CA GLU A 276 19.51 -9.43 -14.43
C GLU A 276 19.07 -8.76 -15.74
N THR A 277 18.13 -7.82 -15.70
CA THR A 277 17.73 -7.05 -16.88
C THR A 277 18.91 -6.29 -17.48
N MET A 278 19.76 -5.66 -16.66
CA MET A 278 20.97 -4.99 -17.15
C MET A 278 21.93 -5.94 -17.87
N MET A 279 22.14 -7.15 -17.35
CA MET A 279 22.97 -8.16 -18.01
C MET A 279 22.39 -8.59 -19.36
N HIS A 280 21.08 -8.73 -19.45
CA HIS A 280 20.38 -9.05 -20.69
C HIS A 280 20.53 -7.95 -21.74
N VAL A 281 20.30 -6.69 -21.35
CA VAL A 281 20.50 -5.53 -22.22
C VAL A 281 21.96 -5.43 -22.67
N GLN A 282 22.91 -5.66 -21.76
CA GLN A 282 24.33 -5.66 -22.09
C GLN A 282 24.70 -6.76 -23.11
N ALA A 283 24.11 -7.96 -23.00
CA ALA A 283 24.36 -9.02 -23.97
C ALA A 283 23.86 -8.63 -25.38
N ILE A 284 22.66 -8.05 -25.47
CA ILE A 284 22.09 -7.54 -26.72
C ILE A 284 22.98 -6.43 -27.30
N HIS A 285 23.38 -5.47 -26.48
CA HIS A 285 24.24 -4.37 -26.91
C HIS A 285 25.62 -4.89 -27.39
N THR A 286 26.21 -5.83 -26.66
CA THR A 286 27.48 -6.48 -27.03
C THR A 286 27.36 -7.17 -28.39
N TRP A 287 26.22 -7.79 -28.68
CA TRP A 287 25.98 -8.43 -29.98
C TRP A 287 26.02 -7.43 -31.14
N TYR A 288 25.38 -6.28 -30.97
CA TYR A 288 25.32 -5.22 -31.98
C TYR A 288 26.64 -4.43 -32.10
N GLN A 289 27.36 -4.17 -31.00
CA GLN A 289 28.64 -3.47 -31.03
C GLN A 289 29.79 -4.25 -31.69
N GLY A 290 29.71 -5.58 -31.73
CA GLY A 290 30.83 -6.44 -32.12
C GLY A 290 31.21 -6.45 -33.62
N THR A 291 30.60 -5.64 -34.49
CA THR A 291 30.76 -5.78 -35.95
C THR A 291 30.71 -4.48 -36.74
N LYS A 292 31.31 -4.52 -37.95
CA LYS A 292 31.34 -3.41 -38.92
C LYS A 292 30.06 -3.23 -39.76
N SER A 293 29.07 -4.13 -39.64
CA SER A 293 27.83 -4.00 -40.41
C SER A 293 26.98 -2.87 -39.82
N PRO A 294 26.67 -1.81 -40.59
CA PRO A 294 25.83 -0.72 -40.11
C PRO A 294 24.34 -1.08 -40.07
N ASP A 295 23.95 -2.24 -40.64
CA ASP A 295 22.55 -2.67 -40.73
C ASP A 295 22.16 -3.57 -39.56
N VAL A 296 21.19 -3.08 -38.78
CA VAL A 296 20.64 -3.75 -37.60
C VAL A 296 19.89 -5.03 -37.98
N GLU A 297 19.20 -5.05 -39.12
CA GLU A 297 18.43 -6.23 -39.55
C GLU A 297 19.35 -7.38 -39.96
N ASP A 298 20.39 -7.09 -40.75
CA ASP A 298 21.43 -8.06 -41.11
C ASP A 298 22.07 -8.66 -39.84
N ARG A 299 22.35 -7.81 -38.84
CA ARG A 299 22.95 -8.28 -37.59
C ARG A 299 22.02 -9.17 -36.76
N ALA A 300 20.72 -8.89 -36.77
CA ALA A 300 19.72 -9.76 -36.14
C ALA A 300 19.59 -11.11 -36.87
N ASN A 301 19.66 -11.11 -38.21
CA ASN A 301 19.67 -12.35 -39.00
C ASN A 301 20.89 -13.22 -38.70
N GLN A 302 22.08 -12.61 -38.59
CA GLN A 302 23.31 -13.30 -38.19
C GLN A 302 23.20 -13.94 -36.80
N TRP A 303 22.54 -13.27 -35.85
CA TRP A 303 22.26 -13.84 -34.53
C TRP A 303 21.40 -15.10 -34.63
N ALA A 304 20.31 -15.05 -35.40
CA ALA A 304 19.39 -16.18 -35.51
C ALA A 304 20.06 -17.40 -36.17
N VAL A 305 20.95 -17.17 -37.14
CA VAL A 305 21.80 -18.23 -37.73
C VAL A 305 22.76 -18.81 -36.68
N ALA A 306 23.46 -17.96 -35.91
CA ALA A 306 24.38 -18.40 -34.87
C ALA A 306 23.65 -19.20 -33.77
N LEU A 307 22.46 -18.76 -33.35
CA LEU A 307 21.63 -19.46 -32.36
C LEU A 307 21.17 -20.83 -32.88
N SER A 308 20.77 -20.91 -34.15
CA SER A 308 20.41 -22.18 -34.80
C SER A 308 21.58 -23.18 -34.81
N GLN A 309 22.79 -22.70 -35.08
CA GLN A 309 24.00 -23.52 -35.05
C GLN A 309 24.32 -23.99 -33.62
N ALA A 310 24.22 -23.10 -32.63
CA ALA A 310 24.43 -23.45 -31.23
C ALA A 310 23.46 -24.54 -30.74
N HIS A 311 22.17 -24.43 -31.08
CA HIS A 311 21.18 -25.46 -30.75
C HIS A 311 21.47 -26.82 -31.42
N LYS A 312 21.94 -26.82 -32.68
CA LYS A 312 22.34 -28.06 -33.37
C LYS A 312 23.51 -28.76 -32.66
N VAL A 313 24.52 -28.00 -32.23
CA VAL A 313 25.67 -28.54 -31.50
C VAL A 313 25.26 -29.16 -30.17
N GLN A 314 24.38 -28.49 -29.40
CA GLN A 314 23.86 -29.03 -28.14
C GLN A 314 23.08 -30.33 -28.34
N GLN A 315 22.23 -30.41 -29.37
CA GLN A 315 21.46 -31.63 -29.68
C GLN A 315 22.37 -32.83 -30.00
N CYS A 316 23.46 -32.61 -30.73
CA CYS A 316 24.45 -33.66 -31.03
C CYS A 316 25.21 -34.15 -29.79
N GLN A 317 25.42 -33.30 -28.78
CA GLN A 317 26.13 -33.66 -27.54
C GLN A 317 25.24 -34.45 -26.55
N THR A 318 23.92 -34.28 -26.64
CA THR A 318 22.96 -34.95 -25.73
C THR A 318 22.44 -36.30 -26.23
N GLN A 319 22.84 -36.78 -27.42
CA GLN A 319 22.50 -38.13 -27.84
C GLN A 319 23.43 -39.14 -27.16
N PRO A 320 22.94 -40.05 -26.30
CA PRO A 320 23.76 -41.13 -25.79
C PRO A 320 24.20 -41.99 -26.96
N SER A 321 25.53 -42.13 -27.11
CA SER A 321 26.15 -43.11 -27.99
C SER A 321 25.60 -44.50 -27.66
N SER A 322 24.58 -44.89 -28.41
CA SER A 322 23.89 -46.16 -28.30
C SER A 322 24.78 -47.21 -28.96
N GLY A 323 25.71 -47.75 -28.17
CA GLY A 323 26.72 -48.68 -28.67
C GLY A 323 27.56 -49.26 -27.56
N LEU A 324 26.93 -49.97 -26.60
CA LEU A 324 27.52 -51.09 -25.87
C LEU A 324 26.44 -51.83 -25.08
N THR A 325 25.95 -52.91 -25.68
CA THR A 325 25.13 -53.94 -25.05
C THR A 325 25.96 -54.64 -23.97
N ILE A 326 25.60 -54.44 -22.70
CA ILE A 326 26.04 -55.34 -21.62
C ILE A 326 24.79 -55.99 -21.04
N ASN A 327 24.63 -57.27 -21.36
CA ASN A 327 23.69 -58.17 -20.69
C ASN A 327 24.10 -58.32 -19.23
N THR A 328 23.25 -57.93 -18.28
CA THR A 328 23.23 -58.59 -16.97
C THR A 328 21.84 -58.54 -16.34
N THR A 329 21.26 -59.72 -16.22
CA THR A 329 20.16 -60.10 -15.34
C THR A 329 20.49 -59.85 -13.88
N ALA A 330 19.63 -59.10 -13.16
CA ALA A 330 19.13 -59.40 -11.81
C ALA A 330 18.45 -58.16 -11.19
N SER A 331 17.16 -58.27 -10.88
CA SER A 331 16.47 -57.40 -9.92
C SER A 331 16.89 -57.79 -8.49
N PRO A 332 16.94 -56.86 -7.51
CA PRO A 332 15.83 -56.73 -6.56
C PRO A 332 15.73 -55.31 -5.90
N PRO A 333 15.09 -55.13 -4.74
CA PRO A 333 13.75 -54.58 -4.57
C PRO A 333 13.72 -53.11 -4.10
N SER A 334 12.57 -52.47 -4.29
CA SER A 334 12.26 -51.10 -3.87
C SER A 334 12.37 -50.88 -2.36
N PRO A 335 12.86 -49.72 -1.91
CA PRO A 335 12.44 -49.11 -0.66
C PRO A 335 11.60 -47.83 -0.89
N PRO A 336 10.74 -47.46 0.07
CA PRO A 336 9.82 -46.33 -0.06
C PRO A 336 10.46 -45.07 0.51
N TYR A 337 10.46 -43.92 -0.17
CA TYR A 337 10.55 -42.61 0.51
C TYR A 337 10.17 -41.44 -0.40
N SER A 338 9.32 -40.58 0.17
CA SER A 338 9.11 -39.15 -0.08
C SER A 338 9.71 -38.50 -1.32
N ALA A 339 8.84 -38.10 -2.26
CA ALA A 339 9.16 -37.09 -3.26
C ALA A 339 8.79 -35.70 -2.71
N ALA A 340 9.77 -35.00 -2.14
CA ALA A 340 9.80 -33.54 -2.17
C ALA A 340 10.29 -33.12 -3.58
N PRO A 341 9.76 -32.04 -4.18
CA PRO A 341 10.27 -31.57 -5.46
C PRO A 341 11.66 -30.96 -5.25
N LEU A 342 12.69 -31.69 -5.69
CA LEU A 342 14.03 -31.14 -5.89
C LEU A 342 13.94 -30.10 -7.00
N LEU A 343 14.00 -28.82 -6.63
CA LEU A 343 14.37 -27.75 -7.54
C LEU A 343 15.75 -28.08 -8.13
N PRO A 344 15.93 -28.07 -9.46
CA PRO A 344 17.23 -28.33 -10.04
C PRO A 344 18.17 -27.18 -9.66
N THR A 345 19.20 -27.53 -8.91
CA THR A 345 20.35 -26.68 -8.60
C THR A 345 21.04 -26.24 -9.90
N HIS A 346 21.39 -24.96 -9.95
CA HIS A 346 22.11 -24.26 -11.02
C HIS A 346 23.30 -25.05 -11.57
N HIS A 347 23.11 -25.81 -12.64
CA HIS A 347 24.17 -26.11 -13.59
C HIS A 347 24.15 -25.04 -14.69
N GLN A 348 24.76 -23.89 -14.37
CA GLN A 348 25.11 -22.87 -15.34
C GLN A 348 26.18 -23.44 -16.28
N TYR A 349 25.77 -24.11 -17.35
CA TYR A 349 26.58 -24.09 -18.56
C TYR A 349 26.77 -22.61 -18.93
N ALA A 350 28.01 -22.17 -19.07
CA ALA A 350 28.32 -20.81 -19.48
C ALA A 350 27.72 -20.58 -20.87
N LEU A 351 26.51 -20.00 -20.92
CA LEU A 351 25.79 -19.77 -22.17
C LEU A 351 26.66 -18.96 -23.12
N GLY A 352 26.68 -19.38 -24.38
CA GLY A 352 27.25 -18.60 -25.47
C GLY A 352 26.55 -17.25 -25.59
N LEU A 353 27.21 -16.31 -26.27
CA LEU A 353 26.63 -14.98 -26.51
C LEU A 353 25.29 -15.06 -27.26
N PRO A 354 25.10 -15.89 -28.31
CA PRO A 354 23.81 -16.00 -29.01
C PRO A 354 22.66 -16.41 -28.08
N GLU A 355 22.88 -17.36 -27.17
CA GLU A 355 21.89 -17.83 -26.20
C GLU A 355 21.58 -16.76 -25.14
N LYS A 356 22.61 -16.02 -24.69
CA LYS A 356 22.41 -14.86 -23.79
C LYS A 356 21.58 -13.76 -24.43
N VAL A 357 21.78 -13.51 -25.73
CA VAL A 357 20.98 -12.56 -26.51
C VAL A 357 19.54 -13.06 -26.65
N ASP A 358 19.31 -14.36 -26.89
CA ASP A 358 17.95 -14.90 -26.95
C ASP A 358 17.21 -14.77 -25.61
N LEU A 359 17.89 -15.10 -24.51
CA LEU A 359 17.34 -14.87 -23.17
C LEU A 359 17.02 -13.39 -22.95
N GLY A 360 17.93 -12.49 -23.33
CA GLY A 360 17.71 -11.07 -23.20
C GLY A 360 16.52 -10.56 -24.02
N ARG A 361 16.41 -10.98 -25.28
CA ARG A 361 15.28 -10.67 -26.17
C ARG A 361 13.96 -11.09 -25.50
N ARG A 362 13.84 -12.34 -25.06
CA ARG A 362 12.61 -12.85 -24.43
C ARG A 362 12.26 -12.09 -23.15
N HIS A 363 13.26 -11.83 -22.31
CA HIS A 363 13.08 -11.14 -21.04
C HIS A 363 12.62 -9.70 -21.23
N VAL A 364 13.30 -8.94 -22.10
CA VAL A 364 12.94 -7.55 -22.39
C VAL A 364 11.56 -7.47 -23.07
N THR A 365 11.28 -8.32 -24.07
CA THR A 365 9.94 -8.40 -24.69
C THR A 365 8.86 -8.69 -23.63
N CYS A 366 9.11 -9.59 -22.68
CA CYS A 366 8.17 -9.90 -21.60
C CYS A 366 7.94 -8.69 -20.67
N LEU A 367 8.98 -7.94 -20.33
CA LEU A 367 8.85 -6.72 -19.53
C LEU A 367 7.96 -5.69 -20.21
N TYR A 368 8.19 -5.40 -21.50
CA TYR A 368 7.35 -4.44 -22.22
C TYR A 368 5.90 -4.95 -22.44
N GLN A 369 5.68 -6.26 -22.53
CA GLN A 369 4.32 -6.81 -22.54
C GLN A 369 3.59 -6.60 -21.20
N LYS A 370 4.31 -6.74 -20.07
CA LYS A 370 3.77 -6.41 -18.74
C LYS A 370 3.47 -4.91 -18.63
N PHE A 371 4.38 -4.06 -19.07
CA PHE A 371 4.17 -2.61 -19.16
C PHE A 371 2.88 -2.27 -19.93
N MET A 372 2.74 -2.78 -21.16
CA MET A 372 1.54 -2.58 -21.99
C MET A 372 0.27 -3.04 -21.27
N SER A 373 0.32 -4.17 -20.55
CA SER A 373 -0.82 -4.70 -19.81
C SER A 373 -1.22 -3.77 -18.67
N LEU A 374 -0.26 -3.35 -17.84
CA LEU A 374 -0.48 -2.40 -16.74
C LEU A 374 -1.03 -1.06 -17.27
N TRP A 375 -0.45 -0.54 -18.35
CA TRP A 375 -0.87 0.70 -19.00
C TRP A 375 -2.32 0.64 -19.52
N ARG A 376 -2.76 -0.52 -20.02
CA ARG A 376 -4.14 -0.70 -20.54
C ARG A 376 -5.16 -0.97 -19.45
N MET A 377 -4.76 -1.59 -18.36
CA MET A 377 -5.69 -2.02 -17.30
C MET A 377 -6.20 -0.86 -16.45
N ASN A 378 -5.40 0.18 -16.20
CA ASN A 378 -5.74 1.19 -15.21
C ASN A 378 -5.22 2.58 -15.59
N GLN A 379 -6.10 3.60 -15.58
CA GLN A 379 -5.72 5.01 -15.77
C GLN A 379 -4.67 5.45 -14.74
N TYR A 380 -4.84 5.04 -13.49
CA TYR A 380 -3.92 5.39 -12.42
C TYR A 380 -2.51 4.83 -12.62
N ALA A 381 -2.38 3.63 -13.21
CA ALA A 381 -1.08 3.09 -13.59
C ALA A 381 -0.41 3.95 -14.69
N ARG A 382 -1.19 4.47 -15.64
CA ARG A 382 -0.68 5.40 -16.67
C ARG A 382 -0.17 6.68 -16.06
N ASP A 383 -0.90 7.22 -15.09
CA ASP A 383 -0.51 8.47 -14.41
C ASP A 383 0.81 8.25 -13.66
N ILE A 384 0.95 7.15 -12.90
CA ILE A 384 2.23 6.80 -12.24
C ILE A 384 3.37 6.69 -13.26
N PHE A 385 3.18 5.94 -14.36
CA PHE A 385 4.23 5.79 -15.37
C PHE A 385 4.64 7.12 -16.01
N LYS A 386 3.70 8.03 -16.23
CA LYS A 386 3.99 9.38 -16.73
C LYS A 386 4.76 10.21 -15.72
N ASP A 387 4.37 10.15 -14.44
CA ASP A 387 5.00 10.93 -13.37
C ASP A 387 6.47 10.55 -13.15
N VAL A 388 6.81 9.28 -13.37
CA VAL A 388 8.20 8.78 -13.25
C VAL A 388 8.94 8.70 -14.59
N ASP A 389 8.36 9.21 -15.68
CA ASP A 389 8.88 9.08 -17.05
C ASP A 389 9.36 7.66 -17.40
N PHE A 390 8.48 6.67 -17.16
CA PHE A 390 8.81 5.26 -17.35
C PHE A 390 8.01 4.64 -18.52
N PRO A 391 8.65 3.83 -19.39
CA PRO A 391 10.07 3.46 -19.39
C PRO A 391 10.98 4.57 -19.95
N GLY A 392 10.45 5.73 -20.32
CA GLY A 392 11.20 6.82 -20.96
C GLY A 392 11.23 6.65 -22.48
N HIS A 393 11.21 7.78 -23.20
CA HIS A 393 11.12 7.80 -24.67
C HIS A 393 12.29 7.06 -25.35
N ASP A 394 13.52 7.30 -24.91
CA ASP A 394 14.72 6.69 -25.50
C ASP A 394 14.72 5.16 -25.34
N ASN A 395 14.29 4.65 -24.18
CA ASN A 395 14.20 3.21 -23.96
C ASN A 395 13.11 2.56 -24.85
N ILE A 396 12.04 3.29 -25.19
CA ILE A 396 11.04 2.82 -26.15
C ILE A 396 11.67 2.71 -27.55
N ILE A 397 12.43 3.72 -27.96
CA ILE A 397 13.16 3.72 -29.23
C ILE A 397 14.16 2.55 -29.26
N ASP A 398 14.96 2.37 -28.23
CA ASP A 398 15.95 1.28 -28.14
C ASP A 398 15.29 -0.10 -28.23
N MET A 399 14.15 -0.29 -27.57
CA MET A 399 13.37 -1.52 -27.67
C MET A 399 12.93 -1.81 -29.12
N GLN A 400 12.44 -0.78 -29.82
CA GLN A 400 12.03 -0.91 -31.21
C GLN A 400 13.22 -1.10 -32.16
N GLN A 401 14.34 -0.43 -31.90
CA GLN A 401 15.50 -0.48 -32.76
C GLN A 401 16.28 -1.79 -32.61
N PHE A 402 16.46 -2.29 -31.39
CA PHE A 402 17.38 -3.42 -31.14
C PHE A 402 16.67 -4.75 -30.91
N ILE A 403 15.44 -4.77 -30.39
CA ILE A 403 14.75 -6.01 -30.03
C ILE A 403 13.77 -6.46 -31.11
N LEU A 404 13.04 -5.54 -31.76
CA LEU A 404 12.13 -5.89 -32.85
C LEU A 404 12.82 -6.65 -33.99
N PRO A 405 14.03 -6.25 -34.46
CA PRO A 405 14.74 -7.03 -35.48
C PRO A 405 15.09 -8.43 -35.01
N LEU A 406 15.43 -8.63 -33.74
CA LEU A 406 15.69 -9.96 -33.17
C LEU A 406 14.43 -10.82 -33.13
N GLU A 407 13.26 -10.25 -32.78
CA GLU A 407 11.99 -10.98 -32.86
C GLU A 407 11.65 -11.39 -34.31
N HIS A 408 11.87 -10.48 -35.26
CA HIS A 408 11.64 -10.75 -36.68
C HIS A 408 12.58 -11.84 -37.20
N ALA A 409 13.88 -11.76 -36.90
CA ALA A 409 14.86 -12.77 -37.25
C ALA A 409 14.56 -14.13 -36.59
N HIS A 410 14.14 -14.14 -35.32
CA HIS A 410 13.71 -15.36 -34.65
C HIS A 410 12.50 -16.00 -35.37
N TYR A 411 11.49 -15.21 -35.73
CA TYR A 411 10.34 -15.69 -36.49
C TYR A 411 10.74 -16.31 -37.83
N LEU A 412 11.61 -15.65 -38.60
CA LEU A 412 12.02 -16.11 -39.92
C LEU A 412 12.92 -17.35 -39.87
N TYR A 413 13.98 -17.31 -39.05
CA TYR A 413 15.05 -18.30 -39.12
C TYR A 413 14.89 -19.44 -38.11
N ILE A 414 14.34 -19.18 -36.92
CA ILE A 414 14.18 -20.19 -35.86
C ILE A 414 12.81 -20.87 -35.97
N MET A 415 11.76 -20.10 -36.22
CA MET A 415 10.39 -20.64 -36.34
C MET A 415 10.00 -21.01 -37.78
N HIS A 416 10.85 -20.70 -38.76
CA HIS A 416 10.58 -20.91 -40.20
C HIS A 416 9.27 -20.24 -40.65
N GLY A 417 9.02 -19.03 -40.14
CA GLY A 417 7.86 -18.21 -40.46
C GLY A 417 7.85 -17.70 -41.90
N THR A 418 6.67 -17.33 -42.39
CA THR A 418 6.51 -16.72 -43.72
C THR A 418 6.54 -15.19 -43.58
N PRO A 419 7.42 -14.46 -44.30
CA PRO A 419 7.54 -13.00 -44.17
C PRO A 419 6.22 -12.24 -44.28
N SER A 420 5.33 -12.65 -45.20
CA SER A 420 4.02 -12.02 -45.42
C SER A 420 3.06 -12.12 -44.22
N LYS A 421 3.29 -13.05 -43.30
CA LYS A 421 2.47 -13.23 -42.08
C LYS A 421 3.03 -12.49 -40.87
N TRP A 422 4.24 -11.93 -40.95
CA TRP A 422 4.87 -11.22 -39.83
C TRP A 422 3.99 -10.12 -39.23
N PRO A 423 3.35 -9.22 -40.02
CA PRO A 423 2.52 -8.17 -39.43
C PRO A 423 1.37 -8.68 -38.55
N LEU A 424 0.86 -9.90 -38.82
CA LEU A 424 -0.21 -10.53 -38.05
C LEU A 424 0.29 -11.24 -36.78
N LEU A 425 1.56 -11.65 -36.79
CA LEU A 425 2.19 -12.42 -35.71
C LEU A 425 3.15 -11.58 -34.86
N CYS A 426 3.43 -10.35 -35.28
CA CYS A 426 4.22 -9.39 -34.54
C CYS A 426 3.59 -9.18 -33.14
N PRO A 427 4.36 -9.29 -32.06
CA PRO A 427 3.84 -9.07 -30.71
C PRO A 427 3.15 -7.70 -30.59
N LYS A 428 1.93 -7.68 -30.03
CA LYS A 428 1.09 -6.46 -29.89
C LYS A 428 1.75 -5.30 -29.14
N VAL A 429 2.83 -5.59 -28.42
CA VAL A 429 3.64 -4.59 -27.71
C VAL A 429 4.32 -3.62 -28.68
N TYR A 430 4.75 -4.04 -29.87
CA TYR A 430 5.47 -3.16 -30.80
C TYR A 430 4.58 -2.08 -31.43
N PRO A 431 3.40 -2.39 -31.98
CA PRO A 431 2.46 -1.35 -32.43
C PRO A 431 2.00 -0.43 -31.30
N PHE A 432 1.87 -0.98 -30.07
CA PHE A 432 1.53 -0.18 -28.90
C PHE A 432 2.64 0.83 -28.57
N LEU A 433 3.89 0.40 -28.55
CA LEU A 433 5.04 1.28 -28.30
C LEU A 433 5.22 2.34 -29.39
N GLU A 434 4.93 2.00 -30.65
CA GLU A 434 4.97 2.97 -31.77
C GLU A 434 3.90 4.05 -31.63
N GLN A 435 2.73 3.69 -31.11
CA GLN A 435 1.70 4.68 -30.79
C GLN A 435 2.11 5.55 -29.61
N LEU A 436 2.74 4.94 -28.59
CA LEU A 436 3.15 5.64 -27.39
C LEU A 436 4.31 6.61 -27.64
N SER A 437 5.26 6.27 -28.51
CA SER A 437 6.39 7.17 -28.85
C SER A 437 6.00 8.38 -29.70
N LYS A 438 4.80 8.40 -30.28
CA LYS A 438 4.26 9.53 -31.04
C LYS A 438 3.45 10.52 -30.17
N GLN A 439 3.12 10.13 -28.94
CA GLN A 439 2.44 10.98 -27.96
C GLN A 439 3.47 11.78 -27.19
#